data_AF-A0AAW7LC06-F1
#
_entry.id   AF-A0AAW7LC06-F1
#
_cell.length_a   1.000
_cell.length_b   1.000
_cell.length_c   1.000
_cell.angle_alpha   90.00
_cell.angle_beta   90.00
_cell.angle_gamma   90.00
#
_symmetry.space_group_name_H-M   'P 1'
#
loop_
_entity.id
_entity.type
_entity.pdbx_description
1 polymer ?
#
loop_
_entity_poly.entity_id
_entity_poly.type
_entity_poly.pdbx_seq_one_letter_code
_entity_poly.pdbx_strand_id
1 'polypeptide(L)'
;MKNLIIYCTDELKNKDFEVSECEITEALDYRSLLAKALDIETIYDQIIEAYWDYKNKVNYWELRSVSFPFADYIFNYEVRSSLNRLAFNLFNLSKLYLDWHYNEKKNRCFSFELTNEDSIKQQVLEHRSEIYNANLNYVVGCKLRGHSQHSSLPVRCFTTSVRYAPDTLNQTAHFGIFYNYKDLEEAGVPEKMLHKDIKLDLTDIIDGFVYAISKMHMLNRKLTKIAVSEAQTSLRTMCKNYATKAGFKNYICKVEHQHKSIDLSLNWFEVYDHLKEKHRDSINYSDITFVRR
;
A
#
# COMPACT_ATOMS: atom_id res chain seq x y z
N MET A 1 12.54 -33.89 23.25
CA MET A 1 11.46 -33.09 23.87
C MET A 1 10.34 -32.96 22.86
N LYS A 2 9.08 -33.22 23.27
CA LYS A 2 7.90 -32.95 22.45
C LYS A 2 7.83 -31.44 22.13
N ASN A 3 7.85 -31.10 20.85
CA ASN A 3 8.06 -29.74 20.37
C ASN A 3 7.03 -29.31 19.29
N LEU A 4 6.19 -30.24 18.83
CA LEU A 4 5.03 -29.97 17.98
C LEU A 4 3.76 -30.47 18.68
N ILE A 5 2.73 -29.64 18.73
CA ILE A 5 1.44 -29.96 19.35
C ILE A 5 0.34 -29.75 18.30
N ILE A 6 -0.41 -30.82 18.01
CA ILE A 6 -1.63 -30.73 17.21
C ILE A 6 -2.82 -30.71 18.15
N TYR A 7 -3.60 -29.65 18.10
CA TYR A 7 -4.86 -29.52 18.82
C TYR A 7 -6.01 -29.91 17.90
N CYS A 8 -6.92 -30.76 18.36
CA CYS A 8 -8.21 -30.92 17.69
C CYS A 8 -9.08 -29.70 18.02
N THR A 9 -9.76 -29.14 17.04
CA THR A 9 -10.69 -28.02 17.27
C THR A 9 -12.12 -28.49 17.55
N ASP A 10 -12.45 -29.74 17.22
CA ASP A 10 -13.76 -30.33 17.45
C ASP A 10 -13.90 -30.89 18.87
N GLU A 11 -12.79 -31.36 19.44
CA GLU A 11 -12.70 -31.96 20.76
C GLU A 11 -11.53 -31.31 21.52
N LEU A 12 -11.66 -31.07 22.83
CA LEU A 12 -10.57 -30.54 23.69
C LEU A 12 -9.47 -31.60 23.91
N LYS A 13 -8.87 -32.08 22.82
CA LYS A 13 -7.81 -33.09 22.76
C LYS A 13 -6.62 -32.51 22.01
N ASN A 14 -5.43 -32.94 22.41
CA ASN A 14 -4.21 -32.65 21.68
C ASN A 14 -3.35 -33.91 21.57
N LYS A 15 -2.40 -33.87 20.64
CA LYS A 15 -1.37 -34.90 20.50
C LYS A 15 -0.04 -34.22 20.25
N ASP A 16 0.94 -34.58 21.07
CA ASP A 16 2.28 -34.07 20.94
C ASP A 16 3.14 -34.99 20.08
N PHE A 17 4.02 -34.39 19.30
CA PHE A 17 5.01 -35.06 18.48
C PHE A 17 6.40 -34.53 18.83
N GLU A 18 7.38 -35.41 18.69
CA GLU A 18 8.78 -35.05 18.67
C GLU A 18 9.23 -34.98 17.22
N VAL A 19 9.63 -33.77 16.82
CA VAL A 19 9.96 -33.39 15.45
C VAL A 19 11.41 -32.90 15.42
N SER A 20 12.09 -33.07 14.30
CA SER A 20 13.47 -32.62 14.18
C SER A 20 13.57 -31.09 14.30
N GLU A 21 14.67 -30.60 14.88
CA GLU A 21 14.92 -29.16 15.00
C GLU A 21 15.04 -28.47 13.63
N CYS A 22 15.57 -29.18 12.64
CA CYS A 22 15.66 -28.72 11.26
C CYS A 22 14.25 -28.42 10.68
N GLU A 23 13.32 -29.38 10.81
CA GLU A 23 11.95 -29.24 10.30
C GLU A 23 11.18 -28.12 11.03
N ILE A 24 11.43 -27.91 12.33
CA ILE A 24 10.86 -26.78 13.08
C ILE A 24 11.41 -25.44 12.58
N THR A 25 12.74 -25.36 12.41
CA THR A 25 13.39 -24.13 11.96
C THR A 25 12.89 -23.73 10.57
N GLU A 26 12.81 -24.70 9.65
CA GLU A 26 12.25 -24.51 8.32
C GLU A 26 10.77 -24.05 8.36
N ALA A 27 9.94 -24.64 9.23
CA ALA A 27 8.56 -24.22 9.41
C ALA A 27 8.44 -22.78 9.96
N LEU A 28 9.30 -22.40 10.90
CA LEU A 28 9.35 -21.04 11.43
C LEU A 28 9.83 -20.02 10.38
N ASP A 29 10.78 -20.40 9.53
CA ASP A 29 11.25 -19.59 8.42
C ASP A 29 10.16 -19.36 7.37
N TYR A 30 9.43 -20.42 6.98
CA TYR A 30 8.26 -20.29 6.13
C TYR A 30 7.20 -19.38 6.75
N ARG A 31 6.91 -19.55 8.04
CA ARG A 31 5.93 -18.70 8.73
C ARG A 31 6.37 -17.24 8.72
N SER A 32 7.65 -16.96 8.94
CA SER A 32 8.24 -15.62 8.91
C SER A 32 8.11 -15.00 7.51
N LEU A 33 8.41 -15.78 6.46
CA LEU A 33 8.24 -15.39 5.07
C LEU A 33 6.78 -14.99 4.77
N LEU A 34 5.82 -15.83 5.17
CA LEU A 34 4.39 -15.54 4.99
C LEU A 34 3.95 -14.29 5.76
N ALA A 35 4.46 -14.08 6.98
CA ALA A 35 4.15 -12.88 7.76
C ALA A 35 4.60 -11.61 7.03
N LYS A 36 5.83 -11.60 6.50
CA LYS A 36 6.33 -10.48 5.67
C LYS A 36 5.48 -10.26 4.42
N ALA A 37 5.04 -11.35 3.77
CA ALA A 37 4.17 -11.28 2.60
C ALA A 37 2.80 -10.66 2.93
N LEU A 38 2.23 -10.98 4.09
CA LEU A 38 1.00 -10.35 4.57
C LEU A 38 1.20 -8.88 4.94
N ASP A 39 2.32 -8.54 5.58
CA ASP A 39 2.62 -7.18 6.00
C ASP A 39 2.61 -6.22 4.80
N ILE A 40 3.25 -6.59 3.68
CA ILE A 40 3.28 -5.74 2.49
C ILE A 40 1.89 -5.55 1.85
N GLU A 41 1.04 -6.58 1.86
CA GLU A 41 -0.35 -6.47 1.40
C GLU A 41 -1.16 -5.55 2.31
N THR A 42 -0.96 -5.67 3.62
CA THR A 42 -1.65 -4.86 4.63
C THR A 42 -1.31 -3.38 4.47
N ILE A 43 -0.03 -3.02 4.35
CA ILE A 43 0.34 -1.60 4.16
C ILE A 43 -0.14 -1.06 2.80
N TYR A 44 -0.16 -1.90 1.76
CA TYR A 44 -0.69 -1.51 0.46
C TYR A 44 -2.19 -1.22 0.52
N ASP A 45 -2.96 -2.08 1.20
CA ASP A 45 -4.39 -1.84 1.46
C ASP A 45 -4.62 -0.49 2.17
N GLN A 46 -3.85 -0.20 3.22
CA GLN A 46 -3.95 1.09 3.93
C GLN A 46 -3.66 2.30 3.04
N ILE A 47 -2.76 2.17 2.05
CA ILE A 47 -2.48 3.23 1.07
C ILE A 47 -3.69 3.45 0.16
N ILE A 48 -4.30 2.38 -0.36
CA ILE A 48 -5.47 2.48 -1.23
C ILE A 48 -6.67 3.07 -0.50
N GLU A 49 -6.92 2.66 0.75
CA GLU A 49 -7.99 3.23 1.57
C GLU A 49 -7.74 4.73 1.86
N ALA A 50 -6.52 5.10 2.27
CA ALA A 50 -6.18 6.50 2.50
C ALA A 50 -6.28 7.36 1.23
N TYR A 51 -5.99 6.77 0.07
CA TYR A 51 -6.17 7.40 -1.24
C TYR A 51 -7.65 7.68 -1.53
N TRP A 52 -8.52 6.69 -1.32
CA TRP A 52 -9.96 6.86 -1.51
C TRP A 52 -10.55 7.88 -0.54
N ASP A 53 -10.14 7.88 0.73
CA ASP A 53 -10.54 8.91 1.70
C ASP A 53 -10.18 10.31 1.23
N TYR A 54 -8.96 10.50 0.69
CA TYR A 54 -8.54 11.77 0.11
C TYR A 54 -9.43 12.17 -1.09
N LYS A 55 -9.62 11.27 -2.07
CA LYS A 55 -10.43 11.55 -3.27
C LYS A 55 -11.89 11.88 -2.92
N ASN A 56 -12.48 11.10 -2.01
CA ASN A 56 -13.83 11.34 -1.51
C ASN A 56 -13.94 12.72 -0.84
N LYS A 57 -12.91 13.13 -0.10
CA LYS A 57 -12.89 14.44 0.55
C LYS A 57 -12.74 15.60 -0.44
N VAL A 58 -11.94 15.43 -1.49
CA VAL A 58 -11.83 16.41 -2.59
C VAL A 58 -13.20 16.58 -3.26
N ASN A 59 -13.85 15.47 -3.67
CA ASN A 59 -15.18 15.50 -4.28
C ASN A 59 -16.24 16.14 -3.37
N TYR A 60 -16.18 15.85 -2.07
CA TYR A 60 -17.05 16.49 -1.08
C TYR A 60 -16.87 18.01 -1.07
N TRP A 61 -15.63 18.51 -1.09
CA TRP A 61 -15.37 19.95 -1.10
C TRP A 61 -15.72 20.61 -2.43
N GLU A 62 -15.53 19.90 -3.55
CA GLU A 62 -15.99 20.35 -4.86
C GLU A 62 -17.49 20.59 -4.87
N LEU A 63 -18.29 19.63 -4.40
CA LEU A 63 -19.75 19.78 -4.30
C LEU A 63 -20.13 20.90 -3.34
N ARG A 64 -19.49 20.97 -2.17
CA ARG A 64 -19.80 21.97 -1.16
C ARG A 64 -19.46 23.40 -1.61
N SER A 65 -18.50 23.58 -2.51
CA SER A 65 -18.14 24.89 -3.05
C SER A 65 -19.31 25.58 -3.79
N VAL A 66 -20.27 24.80 -4.32
CA VAL A 66 -21.48 25.34 -4.97
C VAL A 66 -22.41 26.02 -3.96
N SER A 67 -22.49 25.50 -2.75
CA SER A 67 -23.40 26.00 -1.71
C SER A 67 -22.85 27.19 -0.92
N PHE A 68 -21.55 27.48 -1.04
CA PHE A 68 -20.86 28.51 -0.27
C PHE A 68 -20.04 29.44 -1.19
N PRO A 69 -20.69 30.33 -1.96
CA PRO A 69 -20.00 31.24 -2.88
C PRO A 69 -19.12 32.29 -2.16
N PHE A 70 -19.33 32.52 -0.86
CA PHE A 70 -18.53 33.41 -0.02
C PHE A 70 -17.77 32.58 1.03
N ALA A 71 -16.65 32.00 0.62
CA ALA A 71 -15.77 31.28 1.52
C ALA A 71 -15.15 32.24 2.55
N ASP A 72 -15.53 32.12 3.82
CA ASP A 72 -14.87 32.84 4.90
C ASP A 72 -13.53 32.17 5.27
N TYR A 73 -12.74 32.86 6.11
CA TYR A 73 -11.44 32.34 6.53
C TYR A 73 -11.54 31.00 7.29
N ILE A 74 -12.65 30.76 8.00
CA ILE A 74 -12.88 29.52 8.75
C ILE A 74 -13.11 28.36 7.79
N PHE A 75 -13.98 28.53 6.80
CA PHE A 75 -14.21 27.55 5.74
C PHE A 75 -12.90 27.20 5.02
N ASN A 76 -12.11 28.21 4.64
CA ASN A 76 -10.82 28.00 3.98
C ASN A 76 -9.83 27.24 4.86
N TYR A 77 -9.87 27.45 6.18
CA TYR A 77 -9.08 26.67 7.13
C TYR A 77 -9.56 25.21 7.20
N GLU A 78 -10.86 24.95 7.32
CA GLU A 78 -11.43 23.61 7.41
C GLU A 78 -11.14 22.74 6.17
N VAL A 79 -11.26 23.34 4.98
CA VAL A 79 -10.90 22.69 3.70
C VAL A 79 -9.43 22.26 3.73
N ARG A 80 -8.52 23.21 4.00
CA ARG A 80 -7.08 22.94 4.03
C ARG A 80 -6.72 21.94 5.12
N SER A 81 -7.23 22.10 6.33
CA SER A 81 -6.94 21.24 7.49
C SER A 81 -7.32 19.80 7.20
N SER A 82 -8.54 19.56 6.69
CA SER A 82 -9.01 18.21 6.39
C SER A 82 -8.21 17.55 5.26
N LEU A 83 -7.94 18.25 4.16
CA LEU A 83 -7.17 17.70 3.04
C LEU A 83 -5.69 17.50 3.38
N ASN A 84 -5.10 18.39 4.19
CA ASN A 84 -3.73 18.23 4.67
C ASN A 84 -3.56 16.97 5.51
N ARG A 85 -4.46 16.68 6.44
CA ARG A 85 -4.40 15.45 7.24
C ARG A 85 -4.44 14.20 6.37
N LEU A 86 -5.34 14.17 5.38
CA LEU A 86 -5.51 13.03 4.47
C LEU A 86 -4.29 12.85 3.56
N ALA A 87 -3.85 13.92 2.88
CA ALA A 87 -2.68 13.87 2.02
C ALA A 87 -1.41 13.51 2.80
N PHE A 88 -1.22 14.08 3.98
CA PHE A 88 -0.07 13.78 4.85
C PHE A 88 -0.08 12.32 5.32
N ASN A 89 -1.24 11.80 5.73
CA ASN A 89 -1.38 10.39 6.11
C ASN A 89 -1.02 9.46 4.94
N LEU A 90 -1.60 9.70 3.77
CA LEU A 90 -1.30 8.96 2.54
C LEU A 90 0.19 8.95 2.23
N PHE A 91 0.84 10.12 2.22
CA PHE A 91 2.26 10.22 1.93
C PHE A 91 3.15 9.49 2.95
N ASN A 92 2.77 9.43 4.22
CA ASN A 92 3.50 8.71 5.24
C ASN A 92 3.33 7.19 5.14
N LEU A 93 2.12 6.70 4.90
CA LEU A 93 1.87 5.28 4.63
C LEU A 93 2.66 4.83 3.40
N SER A 94 2.63 5.63 2.33
CA SER A 94 3.42 5.38 1.12
C SER A 94 4.93 5.41 1.38
N LYS A 95 5.43 6.22 2.32
CA LYS A 95 6.85 6.18 2.71
C LYS A 95 7.22 4.83 3.31
N LEU A 96 6.40 4.34 4.24
CA LEU A 96 6.62 3.06 4.90
C LEU A 96 6.65 1.92 3.87
N TYR A 97 5.68 1.91 2.95
CA TYR A 97 5.65 0.95 1.85
C TYR A 97 6.89 1.04 0.97
N LEU A 98 7.26 2.24 0.51
CA LEU A 98 8.41 2.42 -0.38
C LEU A 98 9.72 1.97 0.30
N ASP A 99 9.88 2.23 1.60
CA ASP A 99 11.01 1.75 2.39
C ASP A 99 11.03 0.22 2.54
N TRP A 100 9.87 -0.43 2.59
CA TRP A 100 9.77 -1.90 2.62
C TRP A 100 10.03 -2.51 1.26
N HIS A 101 9.44 -1.94 0.22
CA HIS A 101 9.64 -2.35 -1.17
C HIS A 101 11.13 -2.33 -1.54
N TYR A 102 11.80 -1.20 -1.32
CA TYR A 102 13.23 -1.07 -1.53
C TYR A 102 13.83 0.12 -0.76
N ASN A 103 14.89 -0.12 0.01
CA ASN A 103 15.65 0.93 0.68
C ASN A 103 17.16 0.63 0.62
N GLU A 104 17.87 1.40 -0.19
CA GLU A 104 19.32 1.26 -0.38
C GLU A 104 20.12 1.42 0.92
N LYS A 105 19.80 2.44 1.73
CA LYS A 105 20.51 2.74 2.98
C LYS A 105 20.36 1.63 4.03
N LYS A 106 19.23 0.94 4.01
CA LYS A 106 18.93 -0.19 4.90
C LYS A 106 19.25 -1.55 4.25
N ASN A 107 19.85 -1.55 3.06
CA ASN A 107 20.08 -2.73 2.22
C ASN A 107 18.83 -3.63 2.10
N ARG A 108 17.66 -3.00 1.93
CA ARG A 108 16.37 -3.67 1.96
C ARG A 108 15.79 -3.80 0.55
N CYS A 109 15.26 -4.98 0.23
CA CYS A 109 14.49 -5.22 -0.97
C CYS A 109 13.50 -6.34 -0.66
N PHE A 110 12.19 -6.02 -0.64
CA PHE A 110 11.16 -6.96 -0.23
C PHE A 110 11.23 -8.28 -1.01
N SER A 111 11.22 -8.20 -2.34
CA SER A 111 11.19 -9.40 -3.18
C SER A 111 12.44 -10.26 -3.00
N PHE A 112 13.62 -9.63 -2.85
CA PHE A 112 14.87 -10.34 -2.54
C PHE A 112 14.84 -11.01 -1.17
N GLU A 113 14.30 -10.36 -0.14
CA GLU A 113 14.20 -10.97 1.20
C GLU A 113 13.33 -12.23 1.23
N LEU A 114 12.41 -12.39 0.28
CA LEU A 114 11.51 -13.55 0.18
C LEU A 114 12.06 -14.64 -0.73
N THR A 115 12.88 -14.30 -1.73
CA THR A 115 13.36 -15.27 -2.74
C THR A 115 14.84 -15.58 -2.64
N ASN A 116 15.64 -14.71 -2.00
CA ASN A 116 17.10 -14.75 -1.97
C ASN A 116 17.76 -14.73 -3.37
N GLU A 117 17.11 -14.15 -4.38
CA GLU A 117 17.60 -14.10 -5.75
C GLU A 117 18.04 -12.68 -6.17
N ASP A 118 19.32 -12.50 -6.52
CA ASP A 118 19.85 -11.20 -6.96
C ASP A 118 19.22 -10.70 -8.28
N SER A 119 18.83 -11.63 -9.17
CA SER A 119 18.12 -11.31 -10.42
C SER A 119 16.77 -10.61 -10.16
N ILE A 120 16.09 -10.97 -9.07
CA ILE A 120 14.83 -10.37 -8.63
C ILE A 120 15.08 -8.96 -8.08
N LYS A 121 16.17 -8.76 -7.33
CA LYS A 121 16.58 -7.43 -6.87
C LYS A 121 16.85 -6.49 -8.05
N GLN A 122 17.51 -6.98 -9.09
CA GLN A 122 17.82 -6.20 -10.28
C GLN A 122 16.55 -5.78 -11.04
N GLN A 123 15.59 -6.69 -11.22
CA GLN A 123 14.28 -6.36 -11.83
C GLN A 123 13.52 -5.28 -11.05
N VAL A 124 13.56 -5.30 -9.72
CA VAL A 124 12.96 -4.25 -8.88
C VAL A 124 13.64 -2.90 -9.12
N LEU A 125 14.96 -2.87 -9.20
CA LEU A 125 15.73 -1.64 -9.45
C LEU A 125 15.41 -1.03 -10.82
N GLU A 126 15.39 -1.86 -11.86
CA GLU A 126 15.08 -1.45 -13.23
C GLU A 126 13.68 -0.85 -13.30
N HIS A 127 12.67 -1.56 -12.78
CA HIS A 127 11.29 -1.07 -12.80
C HIS A 127 11.10 0.23 -12.01
N ARG A 128 11.81 0.39 -10.87
CA ARG A 128 11.79 1.66 -10.13
C ARG A 128 12.40 2.81 -10.93
N SER A 129 13.50 2.55 -11.64
CA SER A 129 14.14 3.53 -12.51
C SER A 129 13.21 3.93 -13.66
N GLU A 130 12.57 2.94 -14.31
CA GLU A 130 11.58 3.17 -15.36
C GLU A 130 10.42 4.05 -14.87
N ILE A 131 9.81 3.72 -13.73
CA ILE A 131 8.73 4.52 -13.13
C ILE A 131 9.21 5.94 -12.82
N TYR A 132 10.39 6.10 -12.23
CA TYR A 132 10.93 7.41 -11.88
C TYR A 132 11.14 8.28 -13.13
N ASN A 133 11.65 7.69 -14.21
CA ASN A 133 11.92 8.43 -15.45
C ASN A 133 10.65 8.74 -16.26
N ALA A 134 9.63 7.88 -16.18
CA ALA A 134 8.42 8.00 -17.00
C ALA A 134 7.25 8.72 -16.31
N ASN A 135 7.21 8.79 -14.97
CA ASN A 135 6.06 9.31 -14.22
C ASN A 135 6.44 10.54 -13.38
N LEU A 136 6.19 11.73 -13.94
CA LEU A 136 6.41 13.00 -13.25
C LEU A 136 5.61 13.10 -11.94
N ASN A 137 4.35 12.67 -11.93
CA ASN A 137 3.49 12.72 -10.75
C ASN A 137 4.06 11.90 -9.59
N TYR A 138 4.66 10.74 -9.88
CA TYR A 138 5.37 9.95 -8.89
C TYR A 138 6.60 10.68 -8.31
N VAL A 139 7.41 11.31 -9.17
CA VAL A 139 8.57 12.09 -8.74
C VAL A 139 8.13 13.25 -7.85
N VAL A 140 7.12 14.01 -8.29
CA VAL A 140 6.56 15.12 -7.53
C VAL A 140 6.00 14.64 -6.19
N GLY A 141 5.22 13.55 -6.16
CA GLY A 141 4.70 12.97 -4.91
C GLY A 141 5.81 12.57 -3.93
N CYS A 142 6.90 11.98 -4.42
CA CYS A 142 8.08 11.66 -3.59
C CYS A 142 8.73 12.90 -2.97
N LYS A 143 8.78 14.01 -3.72
CA LYS A 143 9.39 15.29 -3.31
C LYS A 143 8.49 16.07 -2.38
N LEU A 144 7.20 16.20 -2.71
CA LEU A 144 6.19 16.84 -1.85
C LEU A 144 6.11 16.16 -0.49
N ARG A 145 6.12 14.81 -0.44
CA ARG A 145 6.22 14.11 0.85
C ARG A 145 7.43 14.58 1.68
N GLY A 146 8.62 14.64 1.06
CA GLY A 146 9.84 15.06 1.75
C GLY A 146 9.75 16.50 2.24
N HIS A 147 9.27 17.39 1.38
CA HIS A 147 9.02 18.79 1.71
C HIS A 147 7.98 18.94 2.83
N SER A 148 6.92 18.13 2.84
CA SER A 148 5.88 18.19 3.86
C SER A 148 6.26 17.61 5.22
N GLN A 149 7.28 16.77 5.27
CA GLN A 149 7.83 16.30 6.54
C GLN A 149 8.73 17.34 7.23
N HIS A 150 9.25 18.32 6.49
CA HIS A 150 10.33 19.19 6.97
C HIS A 150 10.07 20.70 6.79
N SER A 151 9.09 21.10 5.98
CA SER A 151 8.98 22.50 5.54
C SER A 151 7.54 23.01 5.43
N SER A 152 6.63 22.33 4.72
CA SER A 152 5.26 22.87 4.55
C SER A 152 4.17 21.84 4.24
N LEU A 153 2.94 22.11 4.69
CA LEU A 153 1.80 21.20 4.45
C LEU A 153 1.40 21.11 2.95
N PRO A 154 0.88 19.95 2.48
CA PRO A 154 0.52 19.74 1.06
C PRO A 154 -0.56 20.67 0.48
N VAL A 155 -1.39 21.30 1.30
CA VAL A 155 -2.52 22.13 0.87
C VAL A 155 -2.39 23.49 1.50
N ARG A 156 -1.74 24.41 0.78
CA ARG A 156 -1.55 25.80 1.20
C ARG A 156 -2.69 26.70 0.71
N CYS A 157 -3.06 26.53 -0.55
CA CYS A 157 -4.11 27.25 -1.24
C CYS A 157 -4.92 26.26 -2.10
N PHE A 158 -6.16 26.59 -2.38
CA PHE A 158 -7.02 25.85 -3.29
C PHE A 158 -7.83 26.85 -4.11
N THR A 159 -8.33 26.40 -5.24
CA THR A 159 -9.13 27.21 -6.17
C THR A 159 -10.49 26.57 -6.34
N THR A 160 -11.53 27.38 -6.21
CA THR A 160 -12.92 26.99 -6.47
C THR A 160 -13.51 27.88 -7.53
N SER A 161 -14.24 27.30 -8.49
CA SER A 161 -15.04 28.08 -9.42
C SER A 161 -16.34 27.36 -9.74
N VAL A 162 -17.40 28.12 -9.97
CA VAL A 162 -18.70 27.60 -10.43
C VAL A 162 -19.03 28.32 -11.72
N ARG A 163 -19.14 27.59 -12.82
CA ARG A 163 -19.58 28.10 -14.12
C ARG A 163 -21.05 27.78 -14.32
N TYR A 164 -21.82 28.79 -14.69
CA TYR A 164 -23.23 28.69 -15.05
C TYR A 164 -23.31 28.69 -16.57
N ALA A 165 -23.87 27.62 -17.16
CA ALA A 165 -24.16 27.63 -18.58
C ALA A 165 -25.38 28.55 -18.83
N PRO A 166 -25.30 29.53 -19.75
CA PRO A 166 -26.41 30.47 -19.97
C PRO A 166 -27.70 29.78 -20.44
N ASP A 167 -27.55 28.70 -21.21
CA ASP A 167 -28.64 28.07 -21.97
C ASP A 167 -29.12 26.74 -21.35
N THR A 168 -28.56 26.33 -20.22
CA THR A 168 -28.99 25.12 -19.49
C THR A 168 -28.98 25.37 -17.99
N LEU A 169 -29.81 24.66 -17.22
CA LEU A 169 -29.74 24.66 -15.74
C LEU A 169 -28.46 23.99 -15.21
N ASN A 170 -27.50 23.63 -16.07
CA ASN A 170 -26.30 22.92 -15.69
C ASN A 170 -25.28 23.86 -15.05
N GLN A 171 -24.74 23.40 -13.91
CA GLN A 171 -23.67 24.07 -13.18
C GLN A 171 -22.44 23.18 -13.17
N THR A 172 -21.29 23.75 -13.54
CA THR A 172 -20.00 23.05 -13.45
C THR A 172 -19.21 23.67 -12.31
N ALA A 173 -19.04 22.91 -11.23
CA ALA A 173 -18.10 23.23 -10.16
C ALA A 173 -16.71 22.73 -10.53
N HIS A 174 -15.69 23.43 -10.07
CA HIS A 174 -14.30 23.01 -10.17
C HIS A 174 -13.62 23.30 -8.84
N PHE A 175 -12.94 22.29 -8.29
CA PHE A 175 -12.07 22.40 -7.13
C PHE A 175 -10.69 21.87 -7.50
N GLY A 176 -9.63 22.65 -7.27
CA GLY A 176 -8.27 22.23 -7.59
C GLY A 176 -7.22 22.81 -6.66
N ILE A 177 -6.16 22.05 -6.43
CA ILE A 177 -5.01 22.43 -5.59
C ILE A 177 -3.78 22.39 -6.48
N PHE A 178 -3.30 23.56 -6.88
CA PHE A 178 -2.29 23.65 -7.93
C PHE A 178 -0.89 23.96 -7.40
N TYR A 179 0.09 23.25 -7.95
CA TYR A 179 1.51 23.49 -7.80
C TYR A 179 2.09 24.03 -9.10
N ASN A 180 2.75 25.18 -9.04
CA ASN A 180 3.45 25.78 -10.18
C ASN A 180 4.95 25.45 -10.14
N TYR A 181 5.69 25.88 -11.18
CA TYR A 181 7.13 25.69 -11.29
C TYR A 181 7.90 26.01 -9.99
N LYS A 182 7.66 27.17 -9.38
CA LYS A 182 8.39 27.60 -8.16
C LYS A 182 8.08 26.71 -6.97
N ASP A 183 6.81 26.33 -6.80
CA ASP A 183 6.43 25.42 -5.70
C ASP A 183 7.12 24.05 -5.86
N LEU A 184 7.24 23.56 -7.09
CA LEU A 184 7.88 22.26 -7.41
C LEU A 184 9.40 22.32 -7.28
N GLU A 185 10.01 23.43 -7.68
CA GLU A 185 11.44 23.72 -7.51
C GLU A 185 11.79 23.79 -6.02
N GLU A 186 11.01 24.53 -5.21
CA GLU A 186 11.15 24.59 -3.75
C GLU A 186 10.97 23.23 -3.06
N ALA A 187 10.13 22.36 -3.62
CA ALA A 187 9.96 20.98 -3.16
C ALA A 187 11.16 20.06 -3.55
N GLY A 188 12.08 20.54 -4.40
CA GLY A 188 13.26 19.80 -4.85
C GLY A 188 12.99 18.80 -5.97
N VAL A 189 11.97 19.07 -6.80
CA VAL A 189 11.71 18.33 -8.04
C VAL A 189 12.82 18.65 -9.05
N PRO A 190 13.42 17.67 -9.75
CA PRO A 190 14.52 17.94 -10.67
C PRO A 190 14.10 18.87 -11.82
N GLU A 191 14.84 19.96 -12.03
CA GLU A 191 14.57 20.97 -13.07
C GLU A 191 14.42 20.36 -14.47
N LYS A 192 15.21 19.32 -14.79
CA LYS A 192 15.13 18.60 -16.07
C LYS A 192 13.77 17.97 -16.37
N MET A 193 12.91 17.80 -15.36
CA MET A 193 11.56 17.25 -15.47
C MET A 193 10.48 18.34 -15.39
N LEU A 194 10.88 19.61 -15.27
CA LEU A 194 9.99 20.76 -15.15
C LEU A 194 10.06 21.63 -16.41
N HIS A 195 8.92 22.24 -16.74
CA HIS A 195 8.82 23.29 -17.75
C HIS A 195 8.30 24.56 -17.08
N LYS A 196 8.67 25.75 -17.58
CA LYS A 196 8.35 27.02 -16.89
C LYS A 196 6.85 27.24 -16.68
N ASP A 197 6.01 26.76 -17.60
CA ASP A 197 4.55 26.91 -17.54
C ASP A 197 3.84 25.74 -16.83
N ILE A 198 4.61 24.88 -16.14
CA ILE A 198 4.05 23.71 -15.48
C ILE A 198 3.06 24.11 -14.39
N LYS A 199 1.92 23.44 -14.39
CA LYS A 199 0.88 23.55 -13.38
C LYS A 199 0.26 22.17 -13.17
N LEU A 200 0.47 21.60 -11.99
CA LEU A 200 -0.02 20.26 -11.64
C LEU A 200 -1.06 20.37 -10.52
N ASP A 201 -2.16 19.64 -10.65
CA ASP A 201 -3.11 19.47 -9.54
C ASP A 201 -2.59 18.41 -8.56
N LEU A 202 -2.73 18.65 -7.26
CA LEU A 202 -2.37 17.71 -6.20
C LEU A 202 -3.11 16.37 -6.35
N THR A 203 -4.35 16.41 -6.80
CA THR A 203 -5.16 15.22 -7.06
C THR A 203 -4.54 14.37 -8.16
N ASP A 204 -4.13 14.98 -9.27
CA ASP A 204 -3.46 14.28 -10.38
C ASP A 204 -2.08 13.74 -9.97
N ILE A 205 -1.35 14.53 -9.17
CA ILE A 205 -0.08 14.11 -8.56
C ILE A 205 -0.31 12.85 -7.72
N ILE A 206 -1.31 12.87 -6.84
CA ILE A 206 -1.63 11.74 -5.96
C ILE A 206 -2.10 10.52 -6.78
N ASP A 207 -2.94 10.71 -7.79
CA ASP A 207 -3.40 9.63 -8.69
C ASP A 207 -2.21 8.94 -9.35
N GLY A 208 -1.30 9.71 -9.97
CA GLY A 208 -0.11 9.17 -10.62
C GLY A 208 0.90 8.56 -9.63
N PHE A 209 1.00 9.09 -8.42
CA PHE A 209 1.85 8.57 -7.35
C PHE A 209 1.35 7.23 -6.80
N VAL A 210 0.06 7.12 -6.49
CA VAL A 210 -0.55 5.87 -6.01
C VAL A 210 -0.57 4.81 -7.11
N TYR A 211 -0.79 5.20 -8.36
CA TYR A 211 -0.70 4.27 -9.49
C TYR A 211 0.72 3.72 -9.68
N ALA A 212 1.75 4.54 -9.52
CA ALA A 212 3.15 4.08 -9.52
C ALA A 212 3.43 3.05 -8.40
N ILE A 213 2.96 3.31 -7.18
CA ILE A 213 3.07 2.36 -6.05
C ILE A 213 2.34 1.05 -6.39
N SER A 214 1.14 1.14 -6.97
CA SER A 214 0.35 -0.02 -7.38
C SER A 214 1.11 -0.89 -8.40
N LYS A 215 1.79 -0.27 -9.38
CA LYS A 215 2.66 -0.99 -10.32
C LYS A 215 3.83 -1.69 -9.63
N MET A 216 4.50 -1.02 -8.69
CA MET A 216 5.57 -1.63 -7.89
C MET A 216 5.03 -2.83 -7.09
N HIS A 217 3.83 -2.71 -6.53
CA HIS A 217 3.17 -3.78 -5.79
C HIS A 217 2.84 -5.00 -6.65
N MET A 218 2.29 -4.77 -7.85
CA MET A 218 2.02 -5.86 -8.79
C MET A 218 3.29 -6.61 -9.18
N LEU A 219 4.41 -5.89 -9.37
CA LEU A 219 5.69 -6.52 -9.62
C LEU A 219 6.14 -7.38 -8.42
N ASN A 220 6.08 -6.87 -7.19
CA ASN A 220 6.44 -7.64 -5.99
C ASN A 220 5.61 -8.93 -5.89
N ARG A 221 4.30 -8.86 -6.11
CA ARG A 221 3.41 -10.04 -6.12
C ARG A 221 3.83 -11.05 -7.18
N LYS A 222 4.17 -10.59 -8.39
CA LYS A 222 4.63 -11.47 -9.47
C LYS A 222 5.93 -12.18 -9.09
N LEU A 223 6.91 -11.44 -8.58
CA LEU A 223 8.25 -11.96 -8.27
C LEU A 223 8.26 -12.91 -7.05
N THR A 224 7.38 -12.70 -6.08
CA THR A 224 7.34 -13.49 -4.83
C THR A 224 6.33 -14.64 -4.85
N LYS A 225 5.52 -14.76 -5.92
CA LYS A 225 4.42 -15.73 -6.02
C LYS A 225 4.83 -17.17 -5.70
N ILE A 226 5.96 -17.62 -6.27
CA ILE A 226 6.45 -18.99 -6.11
C ILE A 226 6.85 -19.24 -4.66
N ALA A 227 7.74 -18.41 -4.11
CA ALA A 227 8.21 -18.52 -2.73
C ALA A 227 7.07 -18.51 -1.70
N VAL A 228 6.08 -17.62 -1.88
CA VAL A 228 4.90 -17.58 -0.99
C VAL A 228 4.05 -18.86 -1.13
N SER A 229 3.83 -19.34 -2.35
CA SER A 229 3.04 -20.56 -2.60
C SER A 229 3.72 -21.82 -2.04
N GLU A 230 5.04 -21.91 -2.16
CA GLU A 230 5.84 -23.01 -1.62
C GLU A 230 5.78 -23.00 -0.10
N ALA A 231 6.02 -21.86 0.54
CA ALA A 231 5.91 -21.71 2.00
C ALA A 231 4.52 -22.08 2.54
N GLN A 232 3.44 -21.64 1.87
CA GLN A 232 2.08 -22.04 2.22
C GLN A 232 1.89 -23.56 2.10
N THR A 233 2.33 -24.15 0.99
CA THR A 233 2.13 -25.58 0.70
C THR A 233 2.91 -26.46 1.66
N SER A 234 4.16 -26.11 1.94
CA SER A 234 5.03 -26.82 2.89
C SER A 234 4.41 -26.82 4.30
N LEU A 235 3.99 -25.66 4.81
CA LEU A 235 3.35 -25.58 6.13
C LEU A 235 2.03 -26.35 6.20
N ARG A 236 1.15 -26.21 5.19
CA ARG A 236 -0.12 -26.97 5.15
C ARG A 236 0.13 -28.48 5.13
N THR A 237 1.10 -28.92 4.33
CA THR A 237 1.44 -30.34 4.18
C THR A 237 2.01 -30.91 5.47
N MET A 238 2.96 -30.21 6.10
CA MET A 238 3.52 -30.58 7.40
C MET A 238 2.40 -30.73 8.45
N CYS A 239 1.58 -29.69 8.63
CA CYS A 239 0.52 -29.70 9.63
C CYS A 239 -0.50 -30.82 9.36
N LYS A 240 -0.90 -31.03 8.10
CA LYS A 240 -1.83 -32.09 7.69
C LYS A 240 -1.28 -33.49 7.94
N ASN A 241 0.02 -33.70 7.71
CA ASN A 241 0.67 -34.99 7.96
C ASN A 241 0.60 -35.37 9.44
N TYR A 242 0.92 -34.44 10.34
CA TYR A 242 0.83 -34.70 11.79
C TYR A 242 -0.60 -34.78 12.30
N ALA A 243 -1.53 -33.98 11.76
CA ALA A 243 -2.95 -34.11 12.07
C ALA A 243 -3.52 -35.47 11.67
N THR A 244 -3.12 -35.99 10.50
CA THR A 244 -3.49 -37.33 10.05
C THR A 244 -2.94 -38.41 10.99
N LYS A 245 -1.68 -38.29 11.43
CA LYS A 245 -1.09 -39.18 12.46
C LYS A 245 -1.78 -39.07 13.83
N ALA A 246 -2.43 -37.94 14.11
CA ALA A 246 -3.23 -37.72 15.30
C ALA A 246 -4.67 -38.23 15.18
N GLY A 247 -5.16 -38.45 13.96
CA GLY A 247 -6.55 -38.79 13.68
C GLY A 247 -7.50 -37.60 13.77
N PHE A 248 -6.99 -36.37 13.66
CA PHE A 248 -7.80 -35.15 13.75
C PHE A 248 -8.18 -34.61 12.37
N LYS A 249 -9.47 -34.30 12.17
CA LYS A 249 -9.98 -33.69 10.93
C LYS A 249 -9.82 -32.18 10.92
N ASN A 250 -10.32 -31.52 11.97
CA ASN A 250 -10.12 -30.09 12.18
C ASN A 250 -9.06 -29.88 13.26
N TYR A 251 -8.06 -29.05 12.97
CA TYR A 251 -6.88 -28.95 13.80
C TYR A 251 -6.22 -27.57 13.79
N ILE A 252 -5.47 -27.30 14.86
CA ILE A 252 -4.52 -26.20 14.97
C ILE A 252 -3.14 -26.82 15.25
N CYS A 253 -2.13 -26.37 14.51
CA CYS A 253 -0.76 -26.83 14.64
C CYS A 253 0.08 -25.78 15.35
N LYS A 254 0.70 -26.13 16.48
CA LYS A 254 1.60 -25.24 17.22
C LYS A 254 2.95 -25.88 17.45
N VAL A 255 4.00 -25.06 17.41
CA VAL A 255 5.35 -25.44 17.81
C VAL A 255 5.68 -24.78 19.15
N GLU A 256 6.32 -25.54 20.04
CA GLU A 256 7.00 -25.00 21.21
C GLU A 256 8.47 -24.74 20.85
N HIS A 257 8.85 -23.45 20.79
CA HIS A 257 10.22 -23.04 20.50
C HIS A 257 10.64 -21.93 21.47
N GLN A 258 11.79 -22.09 22.13
CA GLN A 258 12.33 -21.12 23.10
C GLN A 258 11.29 -20.68 24.17
N HIS A 259 10.55 -21.65 24.74
CA HIS A 259 9.47 -21.42 25.72
C HIS A 259 8.29 -20.58 25.21
N LYS A 260 8.11 -20.49 23.89
CA LYS A 260 6.95 -19.84 23.26
C LYS A 260 6.20 -20.83 22.38
N SER A 261 4.88 -20.81 22.52
CA SER A 261 3.96 -21.51 21.63
C SER A 261 3.69 -20.65 20.40
N ILE A 262 4.09 -21.14 19.22
CA ILE A 262 3.94 -20.44 17.94
C ILE A 262 2.94 -21.20 17.09
N ASP A 263 1.89 -20.51 16.65
CA ASP A 263 0.88 -21.09 15.75
C ASP A 263 1.43 -21.17 14.31
N LEU A 264 1.46 -22.38 13.77
CA LEU A 264 1.83 -22.71 12.39
C LEU A 264 0.60 -22.86 11.47
N SER A 265 -0.60 -22.79 12.03
CA SER A 265 -1.85 -22.80 11.26
C SER A 265 -1.92 -21.55 10.39
N LEU A 266 -2.53 -21.66 9.20
CA LEU A 266 -2.54 -20.59 8.21
C LEU A 266 -3.85 -19.77 8.19
N ASN A 267 -4.70 -19.88 9.21
CA ASN A 267 -5.98 -19.16 9.26
C ASN A 267 -5.79 -17.63 9.19
N TRP A 268 -4.78 -17.11 9.88
CA TRP A 268 -4.42 -15.68 9.81
C TRP A 268 -3.95 -15.25 8.42
N PHE A 269 -3.45 -16.17 7.61
CA PHE A 269 -2.92 -15.89 6.28
C PHE A 269 -4.00 -15.87 5.20
N GLU A 270 -5.22 -16.29 5.48
CA GLU A 270 -6.36 -16.13 4.56
C GLU A 270 -6.62 -14.66 4.19
N VAL A 271 -6.24 -13.75 5.08
CA VAL A 271 -6.27 -12.29 4.83
C VAL A 271 -5.41 -11.90 3.63
N TYR A 272 -4.29 -12.59 3.39
CA TYR A 272 -3.41 -12.32 2.24
C TYR A 272 -4.16 -12.54 0.92
N ASP A 273 -4.89 -13.65 0.81
CA ASP A 273 -5.66 -13.97 -0.40
C ASP A 273 -6.85 -13.00 -0.58
N HIS A 274 -7.52 -12.64 0.52
CA HIS A 274 -8.56 -11.60 0.51
C HIS A 274 -8.04 -10.25 0.00
N LEU A 275 -6.90 -9.77 0.51
CA LEU A 275 -6.30 -8.49 0.09
C LEU A 275 -5.83 -8.52 -1.37
N LYS A 276 -5.34 -9.67 -1.84
CA LYS A 276 -5.02 -9.86 -3.26
C LYS A 276 -6.23 -9.81 -4.16
N GLU A 277 -7.35 -10.37 -3.71
CA GLU A 277 -8.59 -10.28 -4.46
C GLU A 277 -9.17 -8.86 -4.45
N LYS A 278 -9.22 -8.22 -3.28
CA LYS A 278 -9.70 -6.84 -3.09
C LYS A 278 -8.95 -5.86 -4.00
N HIS A 279 -7.62 -5.99 -4.07
CA HIS A 279 -6.76 -5.12 -4.87
C HIS A 279 -6.07 -5.87 -6.01
N ARG A 280 -6.85 -6.60 -6.81
CA ARG A 280 -6.32 -7.50 -7.85
C ARG A 280 -5.46 -6.79 -8.88
N ASP A 281 -5.92 -5.64 -9.34
CA ASP A 281 -5.36 -4.92 -10.47
C ASP A 281 -4.88 -3.52 -10.05
N SER A 282 -3.82 -3.03 -10.71
CA SER A 282 -3.43 -1.63 -10.60
C SER A 282 -4.34 -0.78 -11.46
N ILE A 283 -5.18 0.04 -10.82
CA ILE A 283 -6.12 0.94 -11.51
C ILE A 283 -5.48 2.33 -11.64
N ASN A 284 -5.44 2.86 -12.86
CA ASN A 284 -5.09 4.26 -13.07
C ASN A 284 -6.34 5.14 -12.97
N TYR A 285 -6.61 5.67 -11.78
CA TYR A 285 -7.80 6.48 -11.54
C TYR A 285 -7.81 7.82 -12.28
N SER A 286 -6.65 8.29 -12.78
CA SER A 286 -6.60 9.48 -13.66
C SER A 286 -7.34 9.28 -14.97
N ASP A 287 -7.48 8.03 -15.41
CA ASP A 287 -8.09 7.69 -16.70
C ASP A 287 -9.61 7.49 -16.58
N ILE A 288 -10.14 7.61 -15.36
CA ILE A 288 -11.57 7.41 -15.07
C ILE A 288 -12.25 8.77 -15.02
N THR A 289 -13.15 9.00 -15.98
CA THR A 289 -14.02 10.19 -16.00
C THR A 289 -15.44 9.81 -15.62
N PHE A 290 -16.00 10.47 -14.60
CA PHE A 290 -17.41 10.30 -14.24
C PHE A 290 -18.27 11.24 -15.08
N VAL A 291 -18.93 10.70 -16.11
CA VAL A 291 -19.89 11.46 -16.91
C VAL A 291 -21.18 11.62 -16.11
N ARG A 292 -21.51 12.85 -15.71
CA ARG A 292 -22.84 13.17 -15.16
C ARG A 292 -23.82 13.28 -16.34
N ARG A 293 -24.77 12.35 -16.43
CA ARG A 293 -25.91 12.43 -17.35
C ARG A 293 -27.01 13.27 -16.74
#